data_AF-A0A512DBF6-F1
#
_entry.id   AF-A0A512DBF6-F1
#
_cell.length_a   1.000
_cell.length_b   1.000
_cell.length_c   1.000
_cell.angle_alpha   90.00
_cell.angle_beta   90.00
_cell.angle_gamma   90.00
#
_symmetry.space_group_name_H-M   'P 1'
#
loop_
_entity.id
_entity.type
_entity.pdbx_description
1 polymer ?
#
loop_
_entity_poly.entity_id
_entity_poly.type
_entity_poly.pdbx_seq_one_letter_code
_entity_poly.pdbx_strand_id
1 'polypeptide(L)' 'MTMTQSSGAPQPSDHVKLVYHYRDGHDFTTDTMLRAEAAAYMPLLHAVAVDAEHYEAAFATIEIRRT' A
#
# COMPACT_ATOMS: atom_id res chain seq x y z
N MET A 1 10.15 9.36 -31.33
CA MET A 1 9.51 9.77 -30.06
C MET A 1 10.10 8.90 -28.98
N THR A 2 10.94 9.50 -28.13
CA THR A 2 11.73 8.82 -27.11
C THR A 2 10.80 8.28 -26.02
N MET A 3 10.77 6.96 -25.85
CA MET A 3 10.10 6.31 -24.73
C MET A 3 10.83 6.71 -23.45
N THR A 4 10.30 7.71 -22.75
CA THR A 4 10.74 7.99 -21.38
C THR A 4 10.04 6.99 -20.50
N GLN A 5 10.76 5.92 -20.20
CA GLN A 5 10.42 4.96 -19.17
C GLN A 5 10.47 5.74 -17.85
N SER A 6 9.35 6.38 -17.49
CA SER A 6 9.20 7.05 -16.21
C SER A 6 9.34 5.98 -15.14
N SER A 7 10.47 5.98 -14.45
CA SER A 7 10.58 5.42 -13.10
C SER A 7 9.60 6.21 -12.23
N GLY A 8 8.33 5.84 -12.32
CA GLY A 8 7.19 6.65 -11.91
C GLY A 8 7.12 6.70 -10.39
N ALA A 9 7.36 7.88 -9.85
CA ALA A 9 6.97 8.20 -8.48
C ALA A 9 5.52 7.72 -8.27
N PRO A 10 5.20 7.08 -7.14
CA PRO A 10 3.86 6.56 -6.89
C PRO A 10 2.83 7.68 -7.07
N GLN A 11 1.89 7.48 -8.00
CA GLN A 11 0.85 8.45 -8.30
C GLN A 11 -0.40 8.14 -7.47
N PRO A 12 -1.12 9.17 -6.99
CA PRO A 12 -2.35 8.97 -6.21
C PRO A 12 -3.45 8.24 -6.99
N SER A 13 -3.41 8.27 -8.33
CA SER A 13 -4.31 7.55 -9.23
C SER A 13 -3.87 6.11 -9.54
N ASP A 14 -2.77 5.63 -8.97
CA ASP A 14 -2.33 4.25 -9.13
C ASP A 14 -3.34 3.30 -8.50
N HIS A 15 -3.67 2.23 -9.21
CA HIS A 15 -4.47 1.14 -8.66
C HIS A 15 -3.55 0.21 -7.87
N VAL A 16 -3.95 -0.08 -6.63
CA VAL A 16 -3.17 -0.84 -5.66
C VAL A 16 -4.05 -1.83 -4.90
N LYS A 17 -3.41 -2.78 -4.23
CA LYS A 17 -4.01 -3.66 -3.22
C LYS A 17 -3.22 -3.50 -1.93
N LEU A 18 -3.90 -3.67 -0.80
CA LEU A 18 -3.27 -3.77 0.51
C LEU A 18 -3.09 -5.24 0.86
N VAL A 19 -1.87 -5.61 1.24
CA VAL A 19 -1.57 -6.92 1.82
C VAL A 19 -1.28 -6.71 3.30
N TYR A 20 -2.07 -7.35 4.15
CA TYR A 20 -1.89 -7.35 5.59
C TYR A 20 -1.19 -8.64 6.00
N HIS A 21 -0.01 -8.52 6.58
CA HIS A 21 0.75 -9.59 7.20
C HIS A 21 0.50 -9.58 8.70
N TYR A 22 -0.43 -10.41 9.18
CA TYR A 22 -0.76 -10.48 10.60
C TYR A 22 0.33 -11.21 11.38
N ARG A 23 0.43 -10.90 12.67
CA ARG A 23 1.44 -11.49 13.56
C ARG A 23 1.24 -12.98 13.84
N ASP A 24 0.04 -13.50 13.58
CA ASP A 24 -0.30 -14.91 13.68
C ASP A 24 0.13 -15.72 12.43
N GLY A 25 0.73 -15.06 11.44
CA GLY A 25 1.21 -15.67 10.20
C GLY A 25 0.16 -15.76 9.10
N HIS A 26 -1.04 -15.21 9.32
CA HIS A 26 -2.05 -15.11 8.27
C HIS A 26 -1.84 -13.86 7.41
N ASP A 27 -2.07 -14.01 6.11
CA ASP A 27 -2.07 -12.90 5.17
C ASP A 27 -3.49 -12.65 4.66
N PHE A 28 -3.86 -11.37 4.56
CA PHE A 28 -5.10 -10.93 3.92
C PHE A 28 -4.81 -9.90 2.84
N THR A 29 -5.43 -10.05 1.67
CA THR A 29 -5.28 -9.10 0.56
C THR A 29 -6.62 -8.49 0.21
N THR A 30 -6.67 -7.16 0.07
CA THR A 30 -7.89 -6.46 -0.34
C THR A 30 -8.15 -6.57 -1.84
N ASP A 31 -9.37 -6.21 -2.23
CA ASP A 31 -9.64 -5.81 -3.61
C ASP A 31 -8.80 -4.60 -4.03
N THR A 32 -8.78 -4.36 -5.35
CA THR A 32 -8.09 -3.23 -5.96
C THR A 32 -8.77 -1.91 -5.59
N MET A 33 -7.99 -0.91 -5.20
CA MET A 33 -8.43 0.44 -4.86
C MET A 33 -7.42 1.48 -5.34
N LEU A 34 -7.74 2.76 -5.24
CA LEU A 34 -6.79 3.83 -5.55
C LEU A 34 -5.76 3.97 -4.42
N ARG A 35 -4.52 4.34 -4.78
CA ARG A 35 -3.45 4.61 -3.80
C ARG A 35 -3.83 5.71 -2.81
N ALA A 36 -4.57 6.72 -3.26
CA ALA A 36 -5.09 7.76 -2.37
C ALA A 36 -6.08 7.21 -1.32
N GLU A 37 -6.91 6.24 -1.70
CA GLU A 37 -7.84 5.57 -0.77
C GLU A 37 -7.08 4.72 0.23
N ALA A 38 -6.13 3.92 -0.25
CA ALA A 38 -5.23 3.14 0.59
C ALA A 38 -4.53 4.03 1.65
N ALA A 39 -3.97 5.17 1.24
CA ALA A 39 -3.31 6.10 2.16
C ALA A 39 -4.29 6.71 3.18
N ALA A 40 -5.54 6.97 2.79
CA ALA A 40 -6.57 7.51 3.69
C ALA A 40 -6.97 6.53 4.80
N TYR A 41 -6.79 5.22 4.61
CA TYR A 41 -7.04 4.22 5.64
C TYR A 41 -5.94 4.14 6.70
N MET A 42 -4.68 4.49 6.37
CA MET A 42 -3.54 4.30 7.27
C MET A 42 -3.73 4.95 8.65
N PRO A 43 -4.22 6.21 8.77
CA PRO A 43 -4.50 6.80 10.07
C PRO A 43 -5.60 6.08 10.87
N LEU A 44 -6.62 5.53 10.19
CA LEU A 44 -7.70 4.78 10.85
C LEU A 44 -7.21 3.46 11.45
N LEU A 45 -6.18 2.87 10.82
CA LEU A 45 -5.53 1.64 11.29
C LEU A 45 -4.43 1.92 12.31
N HIS A 46 -4.19 3.19 12.66
CA HIS A 46 -3.03 3.64 13.43
C HIS A 46 -1.70 3.11 12.84
N ALA A 47 -1.64 3.03 11.51
CA ALA A 47 -0.47 2.52 10.79
C ALA A 47 0.55 3.63 10.57
N VAL A 48 1.82 3.34 10.86
CA VAL A 48 2.96 4.25 10.68
C VAL A 48 3.72 3.84 9.42
N ALA A 49 4.07 4.81 8.56
CA ALA A 49 4.86 4.53 7.37
C ALA A 49 6.29 4.10 7.74
N VAL A 50 6.71 2.95 7.23
CA VAL A 50 8.12 2.50 7.26
C VAL A 50 8.82 3.01 6.01
N ASP A 51 8.17 2.88 4.85
CA ASP A 51 8.57 3.47 3.58
C ASP A 51 7.34 3.80 2.71
N ALA A 52 7.54 4.09 1.42
CA ALA A 52 6.46 4.48 0.51
C ALA A 52 5.43 3.36 0.21
N GLU A 53 5.81 2.12 0.44
CA GLU A 53 5.01 0.93 0.13
C GLU A 53 4.75 0.06 1.37
N HIS A 54 5.40 0.33 2.51
CA HIS A 54 5.22 -0.45 3.74
C HIS A 54 4.81 0.42 4.93
N TYR A 55 3.87 -0.09 5.72
CA TYR A 55 3.38 0.51 6.96
C TYR A 55 3.34 -0.53 8.08
N GLU A 56 3.48 -0.09 9.31
CA GLU A 56 3.34 -0.93 10.50
C GLU A 56 2.15 -0.48 11.35
N ALA A 57 1.26 -1.41 11.66
CA ALA A 57 0.20 -1.25 12.65
C ALA A 57 0.43 -2.22 13.82
N ALA A 58 -0.26 -1.98 14.94
CA ALA A 58 -0.10 -2.83 16.13
C ALA A 58 -0.46 -4.31 15.89
N PHE A 59 -1.30 -4.59 14.89
CA PHE A 59 -1.82 -5.93 14.59
C PHE A 59 -1.22 -6.58 13.33
N ALA A 60 -0.62 -5.80 12.42
CA ALA A 60 -0.09 -6.30 11.15
C ALA A 60 0.94 -5.36 10.54
N THR A 61 1.81 -5.89 9.68
CA THR A 61 2.55 -5.12 8.69
C THR A 61 1.69 -5.01 7.44
N ILE A 62 1.65 -3.83 6.81
CA ILE A 62 0.81 -3.54 5.65
C ILE A 62 1.70 -3.19 4.46
N GLU A 63 1.57 -3.93 3.37
CA GLU A 63 2.25 -3.69 2.10
C GLU A 63 1.26 -3.12 1.07
N ILE A 64 1.65 -2.06 0.36
CA ILE A 64 0.93 -1.50 -0.77
C ILE A 64 1.51 -2.07 -2.06
N ARG A 65 0.77 -2.98 -2.71
CA ARG A 65 1.16 -3.56 -3.99
C ARG A 65 0.45 -2.89 -5.15
N ARG A 66 1.20 -2.54 -6.20
CA ARG A 66 0.61 -2.13 -7.48
C ARG A 66 -0.06 -3.35 -8.14
N THR A 67 -1.19 -3.12 -8.79
CA THR A 67 -1.91 -4.16 -9.56
C THR A 67 -1.38 -4.31 -10.97
#